data_AF-A0A661VJK6-F1
#
_entry.id   AF-A0A661VJK6-F1
#
_cell.length_a   1.000
_cell.length_b   1.000
_cell.length_c   1.000
_cell.angle_alpha   90.00
_cell.angle_beta   90.00
_cell.angle_gamma   90.00
#
_symmetry.space_group_name_H-M   'P 1'
#
loop_
_entity.id
_entity.type
_entity.pdbx_description
1 polymer ?
#
loop_
_entity_poly.entity_id
_entity_poly.type
_entity_poly.pdbx_seq_one_letter_code
_entity_poly.pdbx_strand_id
1 'polypeptide(L)' 'MLNKNGKLSCEEVKQLLPEYVAEVLNRVTHQAVQNHLISCPKCRREAYKQRVIFDNFVYYIAAKKPSVKVSP' A
#
# COMPACT_ATOMS: atom_id res chain seq x y z
N MET A 1 -0.41 -6.65 13.39
CA MET A 1 -0.98 -7.84 14.07
C MET A 1 -0.85 -9.01 13.11
N LEU A 2 -0.18 -10.09 13.51
CA LEU A 2 -0.11 -11.34 12.75
C LEU A 2 -1.02 -12.33 13.46
N ASN A 3 -1.90 -13.03 12.74
CA ASN A 3 -2.77 -14.02 13.37
C ASN A 3 -1.95 -15.21 13.95
N LYS A 4 -2.63 -16.10 14.68
CA LYS A 4 -2.01 -17.24 15.40
C LYS A 4 -1.16 -18.18 14.53
N ASN A 5 -1.24 -18.07 13.20
CA ASN A 5 -0.48 -18.88 12.24
C ASN A 5 0.58 -18.09 11.45
N GLY A 6 0.82 -16.82 11.78
CA GLY A 6 1.77 -15.95 11.07
C GLY A 6 1.35 -15.59 9.64
N LYS A 7 0.08 -15.78 9.27
CA LYS A 7 -0.42 -15.60 7.89
C LYS A 7 -1.58 -14.63 7.85
N LEU A 8 -1.51 -13.57 7.05
CA LEU A 8 -2.62 -12.63 6.91
C LEU A 8 -3.80 -13.24 6.14
N SER A 9 -5.02 -12.96 6.60
CA SER A 9 -6.26 -13.19 5.86
C SER A 9 -6.40 -12.20 4.69
N CYS A 10 -7.30 -12.49 3.74
CA CYS A 10 -7.57 -11.56 2.65
C CYS A 10 -8.07 -10.20 3.15
N GLU A 11 -8.83 -10.17 4.24
CA GLU A 11 -9.39 -8.93 4.78
C GLU A 11 -8.31 -8.07 5.44
N GLU A 12 -7.44 -8.68 6.25
CA GLU A 12 -6.27 -8.00 6.82
C GLU A 12 -5.34 -7.48 5.72
N VAL A 13 -5.11 -8.25 4.66
CA VAL A 13 -4.29 -7.79 3.52
C VAL A 13 -4.90 -6.58 2.86
N LYS A 14 -6.20 -6.59 2.56
CA LYS A 14 -6.89 -5.45 1.92
C LYS A 14 -6.73 -4.16 2.72
N GLN A 15 -6.86 -4.24 4.05
CA GLN A 15 -6.70 -3.10 4.94
C GLN A 15 -5.27 -2.54 4.93
N LEU A 16 -4.27 -3.40 4.70
CA LEU A 16 -2.85 -3.02 4.67
C LEU A 16 -2.37 -2.58 3.27
N LEU A 17 -3.18 -2.72 2.22
CA LEU A 17 -2.76 -2.40 0.86
C LEU A 17 -2.33 -0.94 0.66
N PRO A 18 -3.02 0.09 1.21
CA PRO A 18 -2.61 1.48 1.04
C PRO A 18 -1.19 1.73 1.57
N GLU A 19 -0.89 1.26 2.78
CA GLU A 19 0.42 1.39 3.42
C GLU A 19 1.48 0.50 2.73
N TYR A 20 1.07 -0.66 2.24
CA TYR A 20 1.92 -1.55 1.46
C TYR A 20 2.39 -0.89 0.16
N VAL A 21 1.47 -0.26 -0.60
CA VAL A 21 1.85 0.42 -1.85
C VAL A 21 2.61 1.73 -1.60
N ALA A 22 2.34 2.40 -0.48
CA ALA A 22 3.12 3.56 -0.04
C ALA A 22 4.49 3.20 0.54
N GLU A 23 4.81 1.90 0.68
CA GLU A 23 6.08 1.39 1.24
C GLU A 23 6.38 1.84 2.68
N VAL A 24 5.33 2.12 3.47
CA VAL A 24 5.46 2.59 4.87
C VAL A 24 5.26 1.49 5.91
N LEU A 25 4.97 0.26 5.48
CA LEU A 25 4.88 -0.89 6.39
C LEU A 25 6.27 -1.28 6.91
N ASN A 26 6.33 -1.73 8.17
CA ASN A 26 7.55 -2.36 8.68
C ASN A 26 7.87 -3.65 7.90
N ARG A 27 9.15 -4.05 7.93
CA ARG A 27 9.67 -5.20 7.15
C ARG A 27 8.88 -6.49 7.36
N VAL A 28 8.49 -6.79 8.61
CA VAL A 28 7.75 -8.03 8.94
C VAL A 28 6.36 -8.02 8.30
N THR A 29 5.65 -6.91 8.41
CA THR A 29 4.29 -6.77 7.87
C THR A 29 4.31 -6.72 6.34
N HIS A 30 5.29 -6.01 5.77
CA HIS A 30 5.51 -5.98 4.32
C HIS A 30 5.73 -7.39 3.76
N GLN A 31 6.61 -8.18 4.38
CA GLN A 31 6.86 -9.56 3.95
C GLN A 31 5.61 -10.43 4.07
N ALA A 32 4.82 -10.27 5.14
CA ALA A 32 3.59 -11.04 5.32
C ALA A 32 2.54 -10.71 4.24
N VAL A 33 2.39 -9.44 3.87
CA VAL A 33 1.52 -9.02 2.75
C VAL A 33 2.04 -9.60 1.45
N GLN A 34 3.33 -9.43 1.16
CA GLN A 34 3.96 -9.92 -0.07
C GLN A 34 3.77 -11.45 -0.25
N ASN A 35 3.98 -12.22 0.81
CA ASN A 35 3.77 -13.67 0.79
C ASN A 35 2.31 -14.04 0.45
N HIS A 36 1.34 -13.27 0.96
CA HIS A 36 -0.06 -13.48 0.62
C HIS A 36 -0.35 -13.12 -0.85
N LEU A 37 0.21 -12.02 -1.38
CA LEU A 37 -0.01 -11.60 -2.77
C LEU A 37 0.55 -12.59 -3.81
N ILE A 38 1.59 -13.34 -3.45
CA ILE A 38 2.12 -14.44 -4.29
C ILE A 38 1.05 -15.53 -4.47
N SER A 39 0.39 -15.93 -3.38
CA SER A 39 -0.54 -17.06 -3.33
C SER A 39 -2.01 -16.71 -3.58
N CYS A 40 -2.39 -15.42 -3.50
CA CYS A 40 -3.78 -14.98 -3.66
C CYS A 40 -3.96 -14.03 -4.87
N PRO A 41 -4.44 -14.54 -6.02
CA PRO A 41 -4.67 -13.73 -7.22
C PRO A 41 -5.68 -12.59 -7.03
N LYS A 42 -6.67 -12.78 -6.14
CA LYS A 42 -7.68 -11.74 -5.84
C LYS A 42 -7.02 -10.55 -5.16
N CYS A 43 -6.27 -10.78 -4.08
CA CYS A 43 -5.57 -9.71 -3.37
C CYS A 43 -4.47 -9.07 -4.21
N ARG A 44 -3.80 -9.84 -5.08
CA ARG A 44 -2.80 -9.30 -6.03
C ARG A 44 -3.41 -8.28 -7.00
N ARG A 45 -4.60 -8.58 -7.56
CA ARG A 45 -5.31 -7.61 -8.42
C ARG A 45 -5.70 -6.34 -7.66
N GLU A 46 -6.08 -6.49 -6.40
CA GLU A 46 -6.47 -5.35 -5.58
C GLU A 46 -5.26 -4.49 -5.19
N ALA A 47 -4.12 -5.12 -4.90
CA ALA A 47 -2.85 -4.43 -4.70
C ALA A 47 -2.43 -3.65 -5.96
N TYR A 48 -2.61 -4.23 -7.15
CA TYR A 48 -2.34 -3.54 -8.41
C TYR A 48 -3.22 -2.30 -8.59
N LYS A 49 -4.54 -2.41 -8.33
CA LYS A 49 -5.45 -1.24 -8.38
C LYS A 49 -5.00 -0.14 -7.40
N GLN A 50 -4.65 -0.51 -6.16
CA GLN A 50 -4.18 0.44 -5.16
C GLN A 50 -2.88 1.13 -5.58
N ARG A 51 -1.94 0.38 -6.19
CA ARG A 51 -0.69 0.94 -6.74
C ARG A 51 -0.98 1.97 -7.82
N VAL A 52 -1.83 1.66 -8.79
CA VAL A 52 -2.22 2.61 -9.86
C VAL A 52 -2.86 3.88 -9.28
N ILE A 53 -3.73 3.75 -8.28
CA ILE A 53 -4.36 4.90 -7.61
C ILE A 53 -3.29 5.75 -6.91
N PHE A 54 -2.39 5.11 -6.16
CA PHE A 54 -1.31 5.79 -5.44
C PHE A 54 -0.37 6.54 -6.39
N ASP A 55 0.09 5.88 -7.45
CA ASP A 55 1.02 6.46 -8.43
C ASP A 55 0.38 7.68 -9.14
N ASN A 56 -0.90 7.58 -9.51
CA ASN A 56 -1.66 8.70 -10.07
C ASN A 56 -1.74 9.86 -9.06
N PHE A 57 -2.06 9.58 -7.80
CA PHE A 57 -2.13 10.60 -6.76
C PHE A 57 -0.78 11.31 -6.54
N VAL A 58 0.30 10.56 -6.44
CA VAL A 58 1.67 11.09 -6.33
C VAL A 58 1.99 11.97 -7.54
N TYR A 59 1.65 11.53 -8.75
CA TYR A 59 1.83 12.33 -9.97
C TYR A 59 1.07 13.66 -9.90
N TYR A 60 -0.21 13.64 -9.51
CA TYR A 60 -1.03 14.86 -9.41
C TYR A 60 -0.47 15.86 -8.38
N ILE A 61 0.03 15.37 -7.24
CA ILE A 61 0.64 16.22 -6.22
C ILE A 61 1.98 16.76 -6.72
N ALA A 62 2.84 15.92 -7.30
CA ALA A 62 4.15 16.34 -7.77
C ALA A 62 4.05 17.34 -8.93
N ALA A 63 3.09 17.16 -9.84
CA ALA A 63 2.84 18.06 -10.96
C ALA A 63 2.32 19.43 -10.51
N LYS A 64 1.60 19.49 -9.39
CA LYS A 64 1.22 20.75 -8.74
C LYS A 64 2.32 21.17 -7.76
N LYS A 65 3.33 21.92 -8.23
CA LYS A 65 4.23 22.66 -7.31
C LYS A 65 3.38 23.39 -6.26
N PRO A 66 3.59 23.18 -4.95
CA PRO A 66 2.89 23.95 -3.94
C PRO A 66 3.21 25.42 -4.15
N SER A 67 2.21 26.21 -4.53
CA SER A 67 2.27 27.66 -4.55
C SER A 67 2.13 28.19 -3.12
N VAL A 68 2.91 27.67 -2.18
CA VAL A 68 2.92 28.19 -0.81
C VAL A 68 3.85 29.39 -0.84
N LYS A 69 3.25 30.58 -1.02
CA LYS A 69 3.90 31.83 -0.66
C LYS A 69 4.07 31.80 0.86
N VAL A 70 5.25 31.43 1.33
CA VAL A 70 5.65 31.72 2.71
C VAL A 70 5.83 33.23 2.75
N SER A 71 4.86 33.93 3.35
CA SER A 71 4.98 35.36 3.62
C SER A 71 5.90 35.55 4.84
N PRO A 72 6.71 36.63 4.87
CA PRO A 72 7.77 36.82 5.87
C PRO A 72 7.27 36.99 7.30
#